data_AF-B4Y548-F1
#
_entry.id   AF-B4Y548-F1
#
_cell.length_a   1.000
_cell.length_b   1.000
_cell.length_c   1.000
_cell.angle_alpha   90.00
_cell.angle_beta   90.00
_cell.angle_gamma   90.00
#
_symmetry.space_group_name_H-M   'P 1'
#
loop_
_entity.id
_entity.type
_entity.pdbx_description
1 polymer ?
#
loop_
_entity_poly.entity_id
_entity_poly.type
_entity_poly.pdbx_seq_one_letter_code
_entity_poly.pdbx_strand_id
1 'polypeptide(L)'
;MNNKNLNFKSWLVGFTDGDGTFKININKTKVIYEYNITQNKNKEQLLHKIKKELKVGKIIKYNNKVSYIIRDKRHIERVIFPIFDKYPLLSHKYYDYIKFKECLLINNDLTLSQKDKLLKIKYISINNMPKDYISPIWNNINYNNIKSINDIKDKISKSWLTGFIEAKGRFIINKDRDRYIHIFSISSLDPIIIYSIKYIFHINAKVKHKEIFNMIETANSRNINNIIRYFIKSNNKNIFYGIKSYEFNLWKKSYLNYRNNNSKLCKIQQSINRFI
;
A
#
# COMPACT_ATOMS: atom_id res chain seq x y z
N MET A 1 8.25 9.44 -16.65
CA MET A 1 7.09 9.85 -15.81
C MET A 1 7.34 11.27 -15.31
N ASN A 2 6.43 12.20 -15.63
CA ASN A 2 6.58 13.63 -15.34
C ASN A 2 6.75 13.93 -13.84
N ASN A 3 7.70 14.80 -13.54
CA ASN A 3 8.19 15.23 -12.22
C ASN A 3 7.20 16.17 -11.48
N LYS A 4 5.89 15.93 -11.60
CA LYS A 4 4.87 16.69 -10.85
C LYS A 4 4.76 16.13 -9.43
N ASN A 5 4.53 17.02 -8.46
CA ASN A 5 4.38 16.69 -7.04
C ASN A 5 3.52 15.43 -6.84
N LEU A 6 3.92 14.60 -5.87
CA LEU A 6 3.13 13.45 -5.45
C LEU A 6 1.70 13.87 -5.14
N ASN A 7 0.75 13.30 -5.87
CA ASN A 7 -0.66 13.40 -5.54
C ASN A 7 -0.95 12.56 -4.29
N PHE A 8 -1.33 13.22 -3.18
CA PHE A 8 -1.62 12.56 -1.91
C PHE A 8 -2.77 11.55 -2.01
N LYS A 9 -3.84 11.84 -2.76
CA LYS A 9 -5.00 10.94 -2.90
C LYS A 9 -4.59 9.63 -3.58
N SER A 10 -3.82 9.71 -4.67
CA SER A 10 -3.28 8.51 -5.35
C SER A 10 -2.26 7.78 -4.48
N TRP A 11 -1.44 8.48 -3.69
CA TRP A 11 -0.57 7.86 -2.69
C TRP A 11 -1.38 7.12 -1.62
N LEU A 12 -2.47 7.72 -1.13
CA LEU A 12 -3.33 7.10 -0.13
C LEU A 12 -3.94 5.80 -0.66
N VAL A 13 -4.40 5.78 -1.92
CA VAL A 13 -4.90 4.55 -2.55
C VAL A 13 -3.85 3.44 -2.58
N GLY A 14 -2.61 3.76 -2.96
CA GLY A 14 -1.51 2.78 -2.91
C GLY A 14 -1.20 2.31 -1.50
N PHE A 15 -1.23 3.22 -0.52
CA PHE A 15 -1.06 2.85 0.88
C PHE A 15 -2.19 1.93 1.36
N THR A 16 -3.43 2.17 0.93
CA THR A 16 -4.61 1.36 1.24
C THR A 16 -4.51 -0.04 0.63
N ASP A 17 -4.07 -0.15 -0.63
CA ASP A 17 -3.77 -1.46 -1.25
C ASP A 17 -2.79 -2.27 -0.39
N GLY A 18 -1.83 -1.61 0.24
CA GLY A 18 -0.94 -2.23 1.23
C GLY A 18 -1.64 -2.57 2.56
N ASP A 19 -2.00 -1.56 3.33
CA ASP A 19 -2.32 -1.68 4.77
C ASP A 19 -3.68 -1.10 5.19
N GLY A 20 -4.48 -0.63 4.24
CA GLY A 20 -5.85 -0.17 4.51
C GLY A 20 -6.87 -1.30 4.48
N THR A 21 -8.05 -1.06 5.04
CA THR A 21 -9.16 -2.02 5.07
C THR A 21 -10.52 -1.31 5.01
N PHE A 22 -11.45 -1.89 4.26
CA PHE A 22 -12.87 -1.54 4.26
C PHE A 22 -13.64 -2.61 5.02
N LYS A 23 -14.35 -2.23 6.08
CA LYS A 23 -15.08 -3.17 6.95
C LYS A 23 -16.56 -2.86 6.96
N ILE A 24 -17.37 -3.91 6.88
CA ILE A 24 -18.82 -3.88 7.07
C ILE A 24 -19.11 -4.79 8.27
N ASN A 25 -19.53 -4.21 9.39
CA ASN A 25 -19.92 -4.97 10.57
C ASN A 25 -21.43 -4.91 10.73
N ILE A 26 -22.09 -6.06 10.68
CA ILE A 26 -23.54 -6.18 10.78
C ILE A 26 -23.88 -6.66 12.19
N ASN A 27 -24.50 -5.78 12.98
CA ASN A 27 -25.13 -6.14 14.24
C ASN A 27 -26.62 -6.42 14.01
N LYS A 28 -27.34 -6.97 15.01
CA LYS A 28 -28.75 -7.39 14.89
C LYS A 28 -29.65 -6.37 14.17
N THR A 29 -29.47 -5.08 14.45
CA THR A 29 -30.30 -3.99 13.89
C THR A 29 -29.54 -2.92 13.13
N LYS A 30 -28.20 -2.91 13.18
CA LYS A 30 -27.36 -1.81 12.68
C LYS A 30 -26.19 -2.32 11.85
N VAL A 31 -25.85 -1.59 10.80
CA VAL A 31 -24.65 -1.84 10.00
C VAL A 31 -23.66 -0.71 10.22
N ILE A 32 -22.43 -1.06 10.59
CA ILE A 32 -21.32 -0.15 10.83
C ILE A 32 -20.34 -0.30 9.67
N TYR A 33 -20.00 0.83 9.05
CA TYR A 33 -19.02 0.93 8.00
C TYR A 33 -17.77 1.56 8.58
N GLU A 34 -16.62 0.99 8.26
CA GLU A 34 -15.35 1.52 8.71
C GLU A 34 -14.31 1.42 7.60
N TYR A 35 -13.82 2.58 7.16
CA TYR A 35 -12.52 2.65 6.50
C TYR A 35 -11.46 2.81 7.59
N ASN A 36 -10.45 1.95 7.62
CA ASN A 36 -9.35 2.07 8.57
C ASN A 36 -7.98 1.84 7.94
N ILE A 37 -6.98 2.42 8.58
CA ILE A 37 -5.56 2.12 8.41
C ILE A 37 -5.00 1.88 9.80
N THR A 38 -4.47 0.68 10.04
CA THR A 38 -3.87 0.32 11.32
C THR A 38 -2.37 0.12 11.17
N GLN A 39 -1.59 0.68 12.09
CA GLN A 39 -0.13 0.61 12.09
C GLN A 39 0.39 0.38 13.52
N ASN A 40 1.66 0.02 13.64
CA ASN A 40 2.37 -0.01 14.92
C ASN A 40 2.49 1.42 15.50
N LYS A 41 2.56 1.52 16.83
CA LYS A 41 2.61 2.82 17.55
C LYS A 41 3.75 3.73 17.09
N ASN A 42 4.92 3.17 16.74
CA ASN A 42 6.06 3.93 16.22
C ASN A 42 5.77 4.62 14.86
N LYS A 43 4.70 4.23 14.16
CA LYS A 43 4.25 4.82 12.88
C LYS A 43 3.07 5.78 13.04
N GLU A 44 2.68 6.12 14.28
CA GLU A 44 1.51 6.98 14.59
C GLU A 44 1.55 8.34 13.85
N GLN A 45 2.72 8.93 13.67
CA GLN A 45 2.86 10.22 12.99
C GLN A 45 2.30 10.21 11.56
N LEU A 46 2.44 9.09 10.84
CA LEU A 46 1.88 8.94 9.50
C LEU A 46 0.35 9.02 9.51
N LEU A 47 -0.28 8.41 10.52
CA LEU A 47 -1.73 8.41 10.66
C LEU A 47 -2.27 9.81 10.99
N HIS A 48 -1.56 10.60 11.81
CA HIS A 48 -1.90 12.02 12.03
C HIS A 48 -1.77 12.85 10.75
N LYS A 49 -0.74 12.60 9.92
CA LYS A 49 -0.61 13.26 8.62
C LYS A 49 -1.80 12.92 7.71
N ILE A 50 -2.17 11.65 7.61
CA ILE A 50 -3.34 11.21 6.82
C ILE A 50 -4.62 11.90 7.32
N LYS A 51 -4.86 11.92 8.64
CA LYS A 51 -6.00 12.62 9.24
C LYS A 51 -5.99 14.11 8.90
N LYS A 52 -4.84 14.77 8.96
CA LYS A 52 -4.70 16.20 8.64
C LYS A 52 -5.06 16.49 7.19
N GLU A 53 -4.61 15.65 6.26
CA GLU A 53 -4.89 15.79 4.82
C GLU A 53 -6.37 15.52 4.49
N LEU A 54 -6.97 14.50 5.11
CA LEU A 54 -8.37 14.14 4.87
C LEU A 54 -9.37 15.01 5.64
N LYS A 55 -8.93 15.68 6.71
CA LYS A 55 -9.73 16.55 7.60
C LYS A 55 -10.92 15.88 8.29
N VAL A 56 -11.06 14.56 8.17
CA VAL A 56 -12.12 13.75 8.78
C VAL A 56 -11.54 12.53 9.47
N GLY A 57 -12.38 11.82 10.23
CA GLY A 57 -11.98 10.61 10.94
C GLY A 57 -11.27 10.89 12.26
N LYS A 58 -10.86 9.81 12.93
CA LYS A 58 -10.23 9.87 14.25
C LYS A 58 -9.08 8.88 14.37
N ILE A 59 -8.17 9.17 15.29
CA ILE A 59 -7.09 8.27 15.68
C ILE A 59 -7.53 7.53 16.93
N ILE A 60 -7.43 6.21 16.92
CA ILE A 60 -7.63 5.37 18.11
C ILE A 60 -6.35 4.61 18.40
N LYS A 61 -6.01 4.48 19.68
CA LYS A 61 -4.82 3.76 20.16
C LYS A 61 -5.25 2.51 20.90
N TYR A 62 -4.60 1.39 20.61
CA TYR A 62 -4.85 0.07 21.21
C TYR A 62 -3.52 -0.62 21.50
N ASN A 63 -3.12 -0.73 22.77
CA ASN A 63 -1.84 -1.35 23.17
C ASN A 63 -0.65 -0.85 22.31
N ASN A 64 -0.12 -1.71 21.44
CA ASN A 64 1.01 -1.45 20.55
C ASN A 64 0.63 -1.01 19.12
N LYS A 65 -0.67 -0.81 18.86
CA LYS A 65 -1.22 -0.40 17.57
C LYS A 65 -1.95 0.93 17.66
N VAL A 66 -1.96 1.64 16.54
CA VAL A 66 -2.72 2.87 16.35
C VAL A 66 -3.47 2.75 15.03
N SER A 67 -4.74 3.18 15.03
CA SER A 67 -5.63 3.10 13.88
C SER A 67 -6.18 4.47 13.54
N TYR A 68 -6.03 4.89 12.29
CA TYR A 68 -6.84 5.95 11.71
C TYR A 68 -8.14 5.33 11.21
N ILE A 69 -9.28 5.84 11.66
CA ILE A 69 -10.60 5.29 11.28
C ILE A 69 -11.58 6.37 10.84
N ILE A 70 -12.45 6.02 9.90
CA ILE A 70 -13.62 6.81 9.48
C ILE A 70 -14.85 5.91 9.54
N ARG A 71 -15.80 6.25 10.42
CA ARG A 71 -17.07 5.52 10.61
C ARG A 71 -18.33 6.33 10.26
N ASP A 72 -18.22 7.66 10.20
CA ASP A 72 -19.35 8.50 9.79
C ASP A 72 -19.61 8.27 8.29
N LYS A 73 -20.81 7.78 7.95
CA LYS A 73 -21.19 7.46 6.58
C LYS A 73 -21.08 8.66 5.65
N ARG A 74 -21.44 9.87 6.10
CA ARG A 74 -21.36 11.10 5.30
C ARG A 74 -19.91 11.46 4.99
N HIS A 75 -19.00 11.24 5.95
CA HIS A 75 -17.57 11.42 5.70
C HIS A 75 -17.03 10.39 4.70
N ILE A 76 -17.49 9.13 4.78
CA ILE A 76 -17.10 8.09 3.83
C ILE A 76 -17.59 8.46 2.42
N GLU A 77 -18.85 8.85 2.27
CA GLU A 77 -19.43 9.25 0.98
C GLU A 77 -18.77 10.49 0.39
N ARG A 78 -18.51 11.52 1.19
CA ARG A 78 -17.98 12.79 0.71
C ARG A 78 -16.46 12.78 0.49
N VAL A 79 -15.72 11.94 1.21
CA VAL A 79 -14.25 11.97 1.21
C VAL A 79 -13.65 10.68 0.65
N ILE A 80 -14.09 9.52 1.13
CA ILE A 80 -13.51 8.24 0.75
C ILE A 80 -13.95 7.83 -0.65
N PHE A 81 -15.24 7.79 -0.95
CA PHE A 81 -15.71 7.36 -2.28
C PHE A 81 -15.09 8.18 -3.42
N PRO A 82 -15.06 9.53 -3.39
CA PRO A 82 -14.49 10.31 -4.48
C PRO A 82 -12.98 10.08 -4.69
N ILE A 83 -12.26 9.65 -3.66
CA ILE A 83 -10.83 9.30 -3.78
C ILE A 83 -10.67 7.98 -4.53
N PHE A 84 -11.37 6.94 -4.09
CA PHE A 84 -11.23 5.59 -4.63
C PHE A 84 -11.97 5.37 -5.96
N ASP A 85 -13.00 6.18 -6.25
CA ASP A 85 -13.63 6.26 -7.58
C ASP A 85 -12.69 6.89 -8.61
N LYS A 86 -11.98 7.96 -8.21
CA LYS A 86 -11.04 8.66 -9.09
C LYS A 86 -9.73 7.91 -9.27
N TYR A 87 -9.27 7.22 -8.23
CA TYR A 87 -8.06 6.42 -8.23
C TYR A 87 -8.42 4.99 -7.79
N PRO A 88 -8.75 4.10 -8.74
CA PRO A 88 -9.05 2.71 -8.42
C PRO A 88 -7.90 2.02 -7.69
N LEU A 89 -8.24 1.18 -6.71
CA LEU A 89 -7.31 0.22 -6.11
C LEU A 89 -6.81 -0.75 -7.18
N LEU A 90 -5.52 -1.07 -7.15
CA LEU A 90 -4.91 -1.98 -8.12
C LEU A 90 -4.88 -3.43 -7.64
N SER A 91 -5.14 -3.67 -6.35
CA SER A 91 -5.22 -5.03 -5.81
C SER A 91 -6.64 -5.59 -5.80
N HIS A 92 -6.76 -6.84 -5.40
CA HIS A 92 -7.99 -7.50 -5.02
C HIS A 92 -8.87 -6.69 -4.05
N LYS A 93 -8.29 -5.77 -3.25
CA LYS A 93 -9.06 -4.87 -2.36
C LYS A 93 -10.01 -3.93 -3.11
N TYR A 94 -9.89 -3.78 -4.43
CA TYR A 94 -10.93 -3.12 -5.22
C TYR A 94 -12.30 -3.81 -5.04
N TYR A 95 -12.32 -5.15 -4.96
CA TYR A 95 -13.54 -5.90 -4.68
C TYR A 95 -14.15 -5.50 -3.34
N ASP A 96 -13.32 -5.46 -2.28
CA ASP A 96 -13.75 -5.04 -0.94
C ASP A 96 -14.31 -3.61 -0.96
N TYR A 97 -13.68 -2.71 -1.71
CA TYR A 97 -14.13 -1.33 -1.86
C TYR A 97 -15.50 -1.24 -2.54
N ILE A 98 -15.70 -1.93 -3.67
CA ILE A 98 -16.98 -1.92 -4.39
C ILE A 98 -18.09 -2.50 -3.51
N LYS A 99 -17.82 -3.65 -2.89
CA LYS A 99 -18.74 -4.29 -1.94
C LYS A 99 -19.12 -3.36 -0.78
N PHE A 100 -18.12 -2.66 -0.24
CA PHE A 100 -18.30 -1.67 0.82
C PHE A 100 -19.14 -0.47 0.37
N LYS A 101 -18.88 0.04 -0.84
CA LYS A 101 -19.62 1.15 -1.44
C LYS A 101 -21.08 0.77 -1.69
N GLU A 102 -21.32 -0.35 -2.35
CA GLU A 102 -22.66 -0.87 -2.66
C GLU A 102 -23.49 -1.05 -1.39
N CYS A 103 -22.95 -1.74 -0.39
CA CYS A 103 -23.63 -1.93 0.89
C CYS A 103 -23.96 -0.61 1.59
N LEU A 104 -23.11 0.40 1.48
CA LEU A 104 -23.36 1.71 2.10
C LEU A 104 -24.49 2.45 1.37
N LEU A 105 -24.49 2.42 0.03
CA LEU A 105 -25.55 3.01 -0.80
C LEU A 105 -26.91 2.37 -0.51
N ILE A 106 -26.99 1.04 -0.44
CA ILE A 106 -28.22 0.30 -0.04
C ILE A 106 -28.72 0.77 1.33
N ASN A 107 -27.80 0.99 2.27
CA ASN A 107 -28.18 1.41 3.61
C ASN A 107 -28.76 2.83 3.64
N ASN A 108 -28.31 3.69 2.73
CA ASN A 108 -28.75 5.08 2.62
C ASN A 108 -29.98 5.25 1.71
N ASP A 109 -30.40 4.21 0.98
CA ASP A 109 -31.60 4.21 0.15
C ASP A 109 -32.87 4.40 1.00
N LEU A 110 -33.59 5.51 0.82
CA LEU A 110 -34.80 5.81 1.59
C LEU A 110 -36.02 4.99 1.15
N THR A 111 -35.97 4.34 -0.02
CA THR A 111 -37.09 3.56 -0.57
C THR A 111 -37.19 2.15 0.03
N LEU A 112 -36.12 1.66 0.65
CA LEU A 112 -36.06 0.31 1.23
C LEU A 112 -36.41 0.32 2.72
N SER A 113 -37.18 -0.69 3.15
CA SER A 113 -37.40 -0.93 4.58
C SER A 113 -36.09 -1.32 5.28
N GLN A 114 -35.99 -1.08 6.59
CA GLN A 114 -34.80 -1.47 7.36
C GLN A 114 -34.53 -2.97 7.29
N LYS A 115 -35.57 -3.80 7.20
CA LYS A 115 -35.47 -5.24 7.05
C LYS A 115 -34.83 -5.61 5.71
N ASP A 116 -35.28 -5.00 4.62
CA ASP A 116 -34.79 -5.28 3.27
C ASP A 116 -33.35 -4.83 3.08
N LYS A 117 -32.99 -3.66 3.65
CA LYS A 117 -31.59 -3.19 3.70
C LYS A 117 -30.70 -4.22 4.35
N LEU A 118 -31.08 -4.70 5.55
CA LEU A 118 -30.29 -5.68 6.28
C LEU A 118 -30.15 -7.00 5.53
N LEU A 119 -31.21 -7.48 4.88
CA LEU A 119 -31.17 -8.70 4.07
C LEU A 119 -30.22 -8.56 2.88
N LYS A 120 -30.35 -7.49 2.08
CA LYS A 120 -29.47 -7.23 0.92
C LYS A 120 -28.00 -7.07 1.34
N ILE A 121 -27.73 -6.27 2.38
CA ILE A 121 -26.37 -6.05 2.89
C ILE A 121 -25.77 -7.36 3.43
N LYS A 122 -26.54 -8.17 4.15
CA LYS A 122 -26.08 -9.49 4.62
C LYS A 122 -25.70 -10.39 3.44
N TYR A 123 -26.58 -10.51 2.45
CA TYR A 123 -26.33 -11.30 1.24
C TYR A 123 -25.05 -10.87 0.54
N ILE A 124 -24.85 -9.58 0.30
CA ILE A 124 -23.61 -9.08 -0.29
C ILE A 124 -22.43 -9.38 0.62
N SER A 125 -22.52 -9.07 1.93
CA SER A 125 -21.42 -9.20 2.90
C SER A 125 -20.82 -10.61 2.99
N ILE A 126 -21.61 -11.66 2.77
CA ILE A 126 -21.14 -13.05 2.81
C ILE A 126 -20.53 -13.55 1.49
N ASN A 127 -20.72 -12.82 0.38
CA ASN A 127 -20.17 -13.23 -0.91
C ASN A 127 -18.64 -13.20 -0.90
N ASN A 128 -18.02 -14.35 -1.13
CA ASN A 128 -16.58 -14.47 -1.27
C ASN A 128 -16.12 -13.87 -2.59
N MET A 129 -14.94 -13.26 -2.56
CA MET A 129 -14.28 -12.80 -3.77
C MET A 129 -13.92 -14.00 -4.67
N PRO A 130 -14.11 -13.92 -6.00
CA PRO A 130 -13.65 -14.96 -6.92
C PRO A 130 -12.14 -15.21 -6.77
N LYS A 131 -11.71 -16.46 -6.91
CA LYS A 131 -10.27 -16.82 -6.79
C LYS A 131 -9.39 -16.11 -7.81
N ASP A 132 -9.89 -15.95 -9.02
CA ASP A 132 -9.17 -15.31 -10.15
C ASP A 132 -9.51 -13.83 -10.29
N TYR A 133 -10.00 -13.19 -9.21
CA TYR A 133 -10.36 -11.79 -9.25
C TYR A 133 -9.14 -10.88 -9.50
N ILE A 134 -9.28 -9.97 -10.46
CA ILE A 134 -8.30 -8.94 -10.79
C ILE A 134 -9.01 -7.59 -10.83
N SER A 135 -8.37 -6.54 -10.30
CA SER A 135 -8.91 -5.17 -10.37
C SER A 135 -9.17 -4.76 -11.83
N PRO A 136 -10.32 -4.11 -12.14
CA PRO A 136 -10.69 -3.74 -13.51
C PRO A 136 -9.65 -2.88 -14.24
N ILE A 137 -8.82 -2.14 -13.51
CA ILE A 137 -7.75 -1.31 -14.07
C ILE A 137 -6.77 -2.09 -14.94
N TRP A 138 -6.61 -3.39 -14.65
CA TRP A 138 -5.72 -4.27 -15.39
C TRP A 138 -6.30 -4.74 -16.71
N ASN A 139 -7.57 -4.47 -17.03
CA ASN A 139 -8.22 -4.89 -18.29
C ASN A 139 -7.96 -6.38 -18.62
N ASN A 140 -8.01 -7.26 -17.61
CA ASN A 140 -7.71 -8.69 -17.74
C ASN A 140 -6.31 -9.03 -18.29
N ILE A 141 -5.32 -8.14 -18.12
CA ILE A 141 -3.91 -8.44 -18.41
C ILE A 141 -3.48 -9.64 -17.57
N ASN A 142 -3.00 -10.69 -18.23
CA ASN A 142 -2.29 -11.78 -17.56
C ASN A 142 -0.88 -11.31 -17.20
N TYR A 143 -0.48 -11.44 -15.93
CA TYR A 143 0.83 -11.01 -15.46
C TYR A 143 2.01 -11.73 -16.14
N ASN A 144 1.79 -12.95 -16.65
CA ASN A 144 2.79 -13.70 -17.43
C ASN A 144 3.10 -13.04 -18.78
N ASN A 145 2.19 -12.19 -19.28
CA ASN A 145 2.35 -11.50 -20.57
C ASN A 145 3.05 -10.14 -20.43
N ILE A 146 3.28 -9.65 -19.20
CA ILE A 146 4.01 -8.41 -18.96
C ILE A 146 5.49 -8.68 -19.27
N LYS A 147 6.05 -7.97 -20.25
CA LYS A 147 7.44 -8.10 -20.70
C LYS A 147 8.27 -6.83 -20.50
N SER A 148 7.60 -5.68 -20.37
CA SER A 148 8.27 -4.40 -20.25
C SER A 148 7.47 -3.38 -19.44
N ILE A 149 8.09 -2.25 -19.12
CA ILE A 149 7.41 -1.11 -18.49
C ILE A 149 6.31 -0.53 -19.38
N ASN A 150 6.40 -0.68 -20.71
CA ASN A 150 5.40 -0.12 -21.63
C ASN A 150 4.03 -0.78 -21.47
N ASP A 151 3.99 -2.05 -21.04
CA ASP A 151 2.75 -2.80 -20.84
C ASP A 151 1.95 -2.28 -19.64
N ILE A 152 2.61 -1.57 -18.70
CA ILE A 152 2.03 -1.17 -17.41
C ILE A 152 2.19 0.32 -17.07
N LYS A 153 2.87 1.11 -17.92
CA LYS A 153 3.24 2.51 -17.62
C LYS A 153 2.03 3.41 -17.30
N ASP A 154 0.88 3.11 -17.91
CA ASP A 154 -0.35 3.89 -17.77
C ASP A 154 -1.28 3.34 -16.66
N LYS A 155 -0.91 2.21 -16.05
CA LYS A 155 -1.70 1.52 -15.01
C LYS A 155 -1.25 1.91 -13.60
N ILE A 156 0.05 2.07 -13.39
CA ILE A 156 0.62 2.42 -12.08
C ILE A 156 1.18 3.82 -12.09
N SER A 157 0.57 4.72 -11.30
CA SER A 157 1.12 6.05 -11.09
C SER A 157 2.30 6.01 -10.11
N LYS A 158 3.21 6.98 -10.22
CA LYS A 158 4.32 7.15 -9.26
C LYS A 158 3.82 7.38 -7.83
N SER A 159 2.69 8.08 -7.68
CA SER A 159 2.04 8.30 -6.39
C SER A 159 1.55 7.02 -5.76
N TRP A 160 0.79 6.21 -6.50
CA TRP A 160 0.29 4.93 -6.03
C TRP A 160 1.43 4.01 -5.61
N LEU A 161 2.46 3.87 -6.46
CA LEU A 161 3.58 2.98 -6.15
C LEU A 161 4.33 3.42 -4.90
N THR A 162 4.46 4.74 -4.68
CA THR A 162 5.09 5.27 -3.46
C THR A 162 4.28 4.89 -2.21
N GLY A 163 2.96 5.04 -2.26
CA GLY A 163 2.08 4.64 -1.14
C GLY A 163 2.14 3.14 -0.86
N PHE A 164 2.13 2.33 -1.92
CA PHE A 164 2.21 0.88 -1.79
C PHE A 164 3.55 0.43 -1.20
N ILE A 165 4.65 1.03 -1.62
CA ILE A 165 6.00 0.76 -1.09
C ILE A 165 6.15 1.27 0.34
N GLU A 166 5.48 2.37 0.69
CA GLU A 166 5.46 2.88 2.06
C GLU A 166 4.80 1.89 3.03
N ALA A 167 3.76 1.18 2.58
CA ALA A 167 3.11 0.12 3.34
C ALA A 167 3.88 -1.22 3.30
N LYS A 168 4.25 -1.72 2.11
CA LYS A 168 4.74 -3.10 1.91
C LYS A 168 6.22 -3.24 1.58
N GLY A 169 6.87 -2.18 1.13
CA GLY A 169 8.28 -2.23 0.73
C GLY A 169 9.22 -2.32 1.93
N ARG A 170 10.32 -3.06 1.79
CA ARG A 170 11.34 -3.24 2.83
C ARG A 170 12.71 -2.87 2.29
N PHE A 171 13.40 -1.97 2.99
CA PHE A 171 14.77 -1.59 2.72
C PHE A 171 15.68 -2.20 3.78
N ILE A 172 16.32 -3.31 3.43
CA ILE A 172 17.01 -4.19 4.38
C ILE A 172 18.52 -4.05 4.20
N ILE A 173 19.25 -4.06 5.31
CA ILE A 173 20.68 -4.36 5.34
C ILE A 173 20.79 -5.73 5.99
N ASN A 174 21.45 -6.69 5.35
CA ASN A 174 21.64 -8.03 5.90
C ASN A 174 23.12 -8.40 5.94
N LYS A 175 23.52 -9.19 6.94
CA LYS A 175 24.87 -9.77 6.98
C LYS A 175 24.87 -11.04 6.12
N ASP A 176 25.73 -11.07 5.12
CA ASP A 176 25.98 -12.19 4.23
C ASP A 176 27.45 -12.59 4.38
N ARG A 177 27.69 -13.70 5.11
CA ARG A 177 29.04 -14.11 5.56
C ARG A 177 29.74 -12.96 6.29
N ASP A 178 30.84 -12.45 5.76
CA ASP A 178 31.66 -11.41 6.38
C ASP A 178 31.35 -9.99 5.89
N ARG A 179 30.32 -9.81 5.07
CA ARG A 179 29.95 -8.51 4.51
C ARG A 179 28.48 -8.19 4.73
N TYR A 180 28.15 -6.90 4.74
CA TYR A 180 26.77 -6.46 4.71
C TYR A 180 26.31 -6.16 3.29
N ILE A 181 25.08 -6.56 2.97
CA ILE A 181 24.45 -6.35 1.67
C ILE A 181 23.14 -5.58 1.83
N HIS A 182 22.87 -4.71 0.86
CA HIS A 182 21.61 -3.95 0.77
C HIS A 182 20.61 -4.74 -0.07
N ILE A 183 19.43 -4.98 0.49
CA ILE A 183 18.36 -5.73 -0.14
C ILE A 183 17.12 -4.85 -0.19
N PHE A 184 16.48 -4.77 -1.34
CA PHE A 184 15.10 -4.33 -1.45
C PHE A 184 14.21 -5.56 -1.57
N SER A 185 13.11 -5.58 -0.84
CA SER A 185 12.11 -6.66 -0.87
C SER A 185 10.69 -6.10 -0.81
N ILE A 186 9.77 -6.72 -1.54
CA ILE A 186 8.34 -6.44 -1.43
C ILE A 186 7.52 -7.71 -1.67
N SER A 187 6.38 -7.82 -0.99
CA SER A 187 5.40 -8.89 -1.17
C SER A 187 3.97 -8.35 -1.34
N SER A 188 3.14 -9.14 -2.01
CA SER A 188 1.71 -8.87 -2.25
C SER A 188 0.96 -10.18 -2.49
N LEU A 189 -0.34 -10.20 -2.18
CA LEU A 189 -1.22 -11.30 -2.60
C LEU A 189 -1.38 -11.31 -4.13
N ASP A 190 -1.38 -10.12 -4.75
CA ASP A 190 -1.60 -9.94 -6.18
C ASP A 190 -0.30 -10.07 -6.99
N PRO A 191 -0.14 -11.14 -7.81
CA PRO A 191 1.08 -11.35 -8.58
C PRO A 191 1.32 -10.24 -9.60
N ILE A 192 0.26 -9.73 -10.23
CA ILE A 192 0.36 -8.67 -11.25
C ILE A 192 1.03 -7.39 -10.71
N ILE A 193 0.82 -7.07 -9.43
CA ILE A 193 1.49 -5.94 -8.77
C ILE A 193 3.00 -6.21 -8.65
N ILE A 194 3.39 -7.42 -8.24
CA ILE A 194 4.80 -7.80 -8.10
C ILE A 194 5.53 -7.82 -9.45
N TYR A 195 4.91 -8.39 -10.48
CA TYR A 195 5.44 -8.34 -11.85
C TYR A 195 5.56 -6.91 -12.36
N SER A 196 4.57 -6.05 -12.10
CA SER A 196 4.67 -4.65 -12.49
C SER A 196 5.84 -3.94 -11.81
N ILE A 197 6.04 -4.15 -10.50
CA ILE A 197 7.16 -3.56 -9.75
C ILE A 197 8.51 -4.08 -10.25
N LYS A 198 8.60 -5.37 -10.59
CA LYS A 198 9.78 -5.96 -11.23
C LYS A 198 10.19 -5.16 -12.45
N TYR A 199 9.26 -4.86 -13.37
CA TYR A 199 9.58 -4.12 -14.59
C TYR A 199 9.80 -2.62 -14.35
N ILE A 200 9.06 -1.98 -13.44
CA ILE A 200 9.26 -0.57 -13.09
C ILE A 200 10.68 -0.31 -12.54
N PHE A 201 11.19 -1.22 -11.70
CA PHE A 201 12.54 -1.09 -11.12
C PHE A 201 13.64 -1.82 -11.91
N HIS A 202 13.27 -2.43 -13.05
CA HIS A 202 14.14 -3.26 -13.88
C HIS A 202 14.83 -4.40 -13.08
N ILE A 203 14.11 -5.02 -12.15
CA ILE A 203 14.62 -6.12 -11.32
C ILE A 203 14.75 -7.39 -12.16
N ASN A 204 15.96 -7.93 -12.24
CA ASN A 204 16.23 -9.13 -13.02
C ASN A 204 15.84 -10.42 -12.28
N ALA A 205 15.84 -10.42 -10.94
CA ALA A 205 15.45 -11.55 -10.11
C ALA A 205 14.06 -12.11 -10.46
N LYS A 206 13.91 -13.43 -10.39
CA LYS A 206 12.61 -14.11 -10.61
C LYS A 206 11.65 -13.78 -9.46
N VAL A 207 10.36 -13.67 -9.79
CA VAL A 207 9.30 -13.57 -8.77
C VAL A 207 9.20 -14.91 -8.04
N LYS A 208 9.13 -14.86 -6.72
CA LYS A 208 8.96 -16.03 -5.85
C LYS A 208 7.48 -16.15 -5.50
N HIS A 209 6.87 -17.26 -5.87
CA HIS A 209 5.50 -17.62 -5.50
C HIS A 209 5.54 -18.42 -4.18
N LYS A 210 4.85 -17.94 -3.15
CA LYS A 210 4.65 -18.62 -1.86
C LYS A 210 3.16 -18.99 -1.74
N GLU A 211 2.84 -19.90 -0.82
CA GLU A 211 1.47 -20.39 -0.62
C GLU A 211 0.43 -19.27 -0.48
N ILE A 212 0.78 -18.21 0.27
CA ILE A 212 -0.14 -17.12 0.59
C ILE A 212 0.15 -15.86 -0.24
N PHE A 213 1.39 -15.65 -0.70
CA PHE A 213 1.78 -14.38 -1.33
C PHE A 213 2.87 -14.53 -2.38
N ASN A 214 3.03 -13.48 -3.18
CA ASN A 214 4.06 -13.33 -4.19
C ASN A 214 5.10 -12.32 -3.68
N MET A 215 6.37 -12.55 -3.97
CA MET A 215 7.46 -11.69 -3.50
C MET A 215 8.56 -11.54 -4.54
N ILE A 216 9.19 -10.37 -4.55
CA ILE A 216 10.44 -10.13 -5.25
C ILE A 216 11.47 -9.50 -4.29
N GLU A 217 12.73 -9.86 -4.48
CA GLU A 217 13.85 -9.25 -3.77
C GLU A 217 15.04 -9.07 -4.70
N THR A 218 15.89 -8.08 -4.40
CA THR A 218 17.13 -7.87 -5.13
C THR A 218 18.21 -7.27 -4.22
N ALA A 219 19.43 -7.77 -4.39
CA ALA A 219 20.66 -7.17 -3.88
C ALA A 219 21.56 -6.65 -5.01
N ASN A 220 21.09 -6.71 -6.26
CA ASN A 220 21.89 -6.35 -7.43
C ASN A 220 22.12 -4.83 -7.49
N SER A 221 23.37 -4.41 -7.64
CA SER A 221 23.75 -2.99 -7.62
C SER A 221 22.97 -2.12 -8.61
N ARG A 222 22.72 -2.60 -9.83
CA ARG A 222 21.97 -1.85 -10.86
C ARG A 222 20.52 -1.66 -10.43
N ASN A 223 19.90 -2.69 -9.89
CA ASN A 223 18.52 -2.62 -9.40
C ASN A 223 18.40 -1.66 -8.21
N ILE A 224 19.33 -1.75 -7.26
CA ILE A 224 19.38 -0.85 -6.09
C ILE A 224 19.51 0.61 -6.53
N ASN A 225 20.41 0.91 -7.47
CA ASN A 225 20.55 2.25 -8.04
C ASN A 225 19.27 2.75 -8.73
N ASN A 226 18.58 1.89 -9.49
CA ASN A 226 17.30 2.23 -10.12
C ASN A 226 16.23 2.59 -9.08
N ILE A 227 16.11 1.79 -8.02
CA ILE A 227 15.18 2.01 -6.90
C ILE A 227 15.50 3.33 -6.20
N ILE A 228 16.77 3.57 -5.87
CA ILE A 228 17.23 4.81 -5.24
C ILE A 228 16.83 6.02 -6.10
N ARG A 229 17.13 5.99 -7.41
CA ARG A 229 16.79 7.07 -8.34
C ARG A 229 15.28 7.29 -8.45
N TYR A 230 14.48 6.23 -8.39
CA TYR A 230 13.02 6.33 -8.49
C TYR A 230 12.41 7.18 -7.37
N PHE A 231 12.90 7.00 -6.13
CA PHE A 231 12.32 7.63 -4.93
C PHE A 231 12.94 8.97 -4.53
N ILE A 232 13.93 9.49 -5.28
CA ILE A 232 14.60 10.76 -4.98
C ILE A 232 14.06 11.88 -5.89
N LYS A 233 13.85 13.06 -5.31
CA LYS A 233 13.55 14.31 -6.02
C LYS A 233 14.85 15.03 -6.43
N SER A 234 14.75 16.00 -7.33
CA SER A 234 15.89 16.83 -7.76
C SER A 234 16.66 17.49 -6.60
N ASN A 235 15.97 17.85 -5.51
CA ASN A 235 16.57 18.40 -4.30
C ASN A 235 17.11 17.36 -3.29
N ASN A 236 17.34 16.11 -3.74
CA ASN A 236 17.85 14.98 -2.94
C ASN A 236 16.95 14.52 -1.77
N LYS A 237 15.75 15.12 -1.58
CA LYS A 237 14.74 14.61 -0.64
C LYS A 237 14.04 13.39 -1.24
N ASN A 238 13.71 12.41 -0.40
CA ASN A 238 12.89 11.29 -0.84
C ASN A 238 11.39 11.65 -0.86
N ILE A 239 10.59 10.77 -1.43
CA ILE A 239 9.16 10.99 -1.68
C ILE A 239 8.22 10.35 -0.64
N PHE A 240 8.73 9.67 0.39
CA PHE A 240 7.93 9.02 1.44
C PHE A 240 7.48 10.00 2.53
N TYR A 241 6.35 9.73 3.20
CA TYR A 241 5.77 10.62 4.22
C TYR A 241 6.06 10.23 5.68
N GLY A 242 6.17 8.94 5.98
CA GLY A 242 6.26 8.37 7.32
C GLY A 242 7.65 7.85 7.65
N ILE A 243 7.70 6.84 8.53
CA ILE A 243 8.97 6.24 8.98
C ILE A 243 9.77 5.63 7.81
N LYS A 244 9.09 5.22 6.73
CA LYS A 244 9.72 4.70 5.52
C LYS A 244 10.70 5.72 4.92
N SER A 245 10.42 7.02 5.07
CA SER A 245 11.32 8.10 4.65
C SER A 245 12.67 8.04 5.38
N TYR A 246 12.63 7.77 6.68
CA TYR A 246 13.83 7.64 7.51
C TYR A 246 14.59 6.34 7.18
N GLU A 247 13.87 5.21 7.11
CA GLU A 247 14.40 3.91 6.71
C GLU A 247 15.12 3.99 5.36
N PHE A 248 14.46 4.53 4.34
CA PHE A 248 15.02 4.69 3.00
C PHE A 248 16.25 5.61 3.00
N ASN A 249 16.25 6.70 3.77
CA ASN A 249 17.40 7.60 3.84
C ASN A 249 18.62 6.94 4.47
N LEU A 250 18.44 6.20 5.57
CA LEU A 250 19.53 5.43 6.19
C LEU A 250 20.08 4.38 5.23
N TRP A 251 19.18 3.63 4.60
CA TRP A 251 19.52 2.60 3.64
C TRP A 251 20.26 3.17 2.42
N LYS A 252 19.74 4.24 1.80
CA LYS A 252 20.39 4.98 0.70
C LYS A 252 21.77 5.49 1.10
N LYS A 253 21.86 6.25 2.20
CA LYS A 253 23.12 6.88 2.64
C LYS A 253 24.19 5.82 2.91
N SER A 254 23.79 4.73 3.54
CA SER A 254 24.71 3.62 3.81
C SER A 254 25.18 2.91 2.54
N TYR A 255 24.30 2.73 1.56
CA TYR A 255 24.66 2.16 0.26
C TYR A 255 25.66 3.03 -0.51
N LEU A 256 25.46 4.36 -0.52
CA LEU A 256 26.30 5.30 -1.25
C LEU A 256 27.65 5.54 -0.57
N ASN A 257 27.70 5.61 0.75
CA ASN A 257 28.87 6.13 1.47
C ASN A 257 29.60 5.09 2.32
N TYR A 258 28.96 3.99 2.71
CA TYR A 258 29.48 3.08 3.75
C TYR A 258 29.52 1.61 3.32
N ARG A 259 29.45 1.33 2.02
CA ARG A 259 29.30 -0.04 1.48
C ARG A 259 30.40 -1.01 1.91
N ASN A 260 31.60 -0.50 2.19
CA ASN A 260 32.76 -1.30 2.63
C ASN A 260 33.05 -1.14 4.14
N ASN A 261 32.16 -0.52 4.92
CA ASN A 261 32.36 -0.29 6.35
C ASN A 261 31.38 -1.13 7.19
N ASN A 262 31.78 -2.36 7.50
CA ASN A 262 30.96 -3.32 8.24
C ASN A 262 30.51 -2.81 9.62
N SER A 263 31.38 -2.11 10.36
CA SER A 263 31.04 -1.56 11.67
C SER A 263 29.91 -0.51 11.58
N LYS A 264 29.99 0.40 10.61
CA LYS A 264 28.91 1.37 10.34
C LYS A 264 27.64 0.69 9.85
N LEU A 265 27.75 -0.29 8.95
CA LEU A 265 26.59 -1.00 8.41
C LEU A 265 25.85 -1.80 9.49
N CYS A 266 26.56 -2.41 10.45
CA CYS A 266 25.98 -3.06 11.62
C CYS A 266 25.11 -2.08 12.45
N LYS A 267 25.67 -0.91 12.80
CA LYS A 267 24.94 0.12 13.56
C LYS A 267 23.70 0.65 12.83
N ILE A 268 23.82 0.84 11.51
CA ILE A 268 22.71 1.31 10.66
C ILE A 268 21.64 0.23 10.53
N GLN A 269 22.03 -1.05 10.37
CA GLN A 269 21.09 -2.18 10.35
C GLN A 269 20.29 -2.24 11.65
N GLN A 270 20.94 -2.18 12.81
CA GLN A 270 20.27 -2.15 14.11
C GLN A 270 19.28 -0.98 14.22
N SER A 271 19.62 0.18 13.64
CA SER A 271 18.73 1.34 13.61
C SER A 271 17.51 1.10 12.71
N ILE A 272 17.69 0.54 11.52
CA ILE A 272 16.59 0.19 10.60
C ILE A 272 15.64 -0.83 11.23
N ASN A 273 16.18 -1.86 11.88
CA ASN A 273 15.40 -2.96 12.46
C ASN A 273 14.48 -2.52 13.61
N ARG A 274 14.69 -1.34 14.22
CA ARG A 274 13.77 -0.79 15.23
C ARG A 274 12.41 -0.34 14.66
N PHE A 275 12.29 -0.25 13.34
CA PHE A 275 11.11 0.27 12.65
C PHE A 275 10.36 -0.77 11.81
N ILE A 276 10.95 -1.95 11.65
CA ILE A 276 10.35 -3.13 11.01
C ILE A 276 9.46 -3.82 12.04
#